data_AF-A0A2X2E193-F1
#
_entry.id   AF-A0A2X2E193-F1
#
_cell.length_a   1.000
_cell.length_b   1.000
_cell.length_c   1.000
_cell.angle_alpha   90.00
_cell.angle_beta   90.00
_cell.angle_gamma   90.00
#
_symmetry.space_group_name_H-M   'P 1'
#
loop_
_entity.id
_entity.type
_entity.pdbx_description
1 polymer ?
#
loop_
_entity_poly.entity_id
_entity_poly.type
_entity_poly.pdbx_seq_one_letter_code
_entity_poly.pdbx_strand_id
1 'polypeptide(L)'
;MKPAARRRARECAVQAIYSWQLSGNDIADVELEFLSEQDTQGVDIAYFRELLVGVAINAARLDKAMEPYLSRQLEELGQVEKAILRLAMF
;
A
#
# COMPACT_ATOMS: atom_id res chain seq x y z
N MET A 1 -15.83 14.86 3.30
CA MET A 1 -14.47 14.27 3.22
C MET A 1 -13.67 14.78 4.42
N LYS A 2 -12.99 13.91 5.19
CA LYS A 2 -12.12 14.31 6.34
C LYS A 2 -10.65 14.22 5.90
N PRO A 3 -9.99 15.32 5.47
CA PRO A 3 -8.67 15.26 4.82
C PRO A 3 -7.59 14.66 5.72
N ALA A 4 -7.61 14.97 7.02
CA ALA A 4 -6.66 14.42 7.99
C ALA A 4 -6.77 12.89 8.11
N ALA A 5 -7.99 12.35 8.13
CA ALA A 5 -8.22 10.92 8.24
C ALA A 5 -7.77 10.15 7.00
N ARG A 6 -7.97 10.72 5.81
CA ARG A 6 -7.48 10.15 4.54
C ARG A 6 -5.97 10.25 4.40
N ARG A 7 -5.35 11.31 4.92
CA ARG A 7 -3.89 11.41 4.99
C ARG A 7 -3.33 10.27 5.85
N ARG A 8 -3.85 10.09 7.06
CA ARG A 8 -3.47 8.97 7.93
C ARG A 8 -3.71 7.61 7.28
N ALA A 9 -4.83 7.43 6.58
CA ALA A 9 -5.10 6.19 5.84
C ALA A 9 -4.03 5.87 4.79
N ARG A 10 -3.49 6.88 4.08
CA ARG A 10 -2.37 6.67 3.15
C ARG A 10 -1.07 6.32 3.88
N GLU A 11 -0.80 6.96 5.00
CA GLU A 11 0.37 6.65 5.84
C GLU A 11 0.32 5.18 6.31
N CYS A 12 -0.83 4.71 6.79
CA CYS A 12 -1.07 3.32 7.15
C CYS A 12 -0.99 2.37 5.92
N ALA A 13 -1.57 2.76 4.79
CA ALA A 13 -1.57 1.94 3.58
C ALA A 13 -0.15 1.66 3.08
N VAL A 14 0.75 2.64 3.10
CA VAL A 14 2.17 2.43 2.72
C VAL A 14 2.81 1.36 3.62
N GLN A 15 2.57 1.40 4.92
CA GLN A 15 3.11 0.42 5.87
C GLN A 15 2.54 -0.99 5.64
N ALA A 16 1.24 -1.11 5.44
CA ALA A 16 0.59 -2.40 5.17
C ALA A 16 1.03 -2.99 3.81
N ILE A 17 1.14 -2.16 2.77
CA ILE A 17 1.64 -2.58 1.45
C ILE A 17 3.11 -3.01 1.55
N TYR A 18 3.93 -2.30 2.34
CA TYR A 18 5.30 -2.72 2.63
C TYR A 18 5.35 -4.09 3.33
N SER A 19 4.54 -4.31 4.36
CA SER A 19 4.44 -5.59 5.06
C SER A 19 4.07 -6.72 4.10
N TRP A 20 3.01 -6.54 3.30
CA TRP A 20 2.56 -7.50 2.30
C TRP A 20 3.65 -7.86 1.28
N GLN A 21 4.38 -6.87 0.77
CA GLN A 21 5.45 -7.09 -0.21
C GLN A 21 6.61 -7.94 0.32
N LEU A 22 6.93 -7.80 1.61
CA LEU A 22 8.05 -8.49 2.23
C LEU A 22 7.68 -9.86 2.79
N SER A 23 6.50 -9.97 3.40
CA SER A 23 6.04 -11.23 3.98
C SER A 23 5.58 -12.22 2.92
N GLY A 24 4.99 -11.74 1.82
CA GLY A 24 4.31 -12.59 0.85
C GLY A 24 3.05 -13.26 1.40
N ASN A 25 2.55 -12.82 2.56
CA ASN A 25 1.32 -13.31 3.17
C ASN A 25 0.10 -12.91 2.32
N ASP A 26 -1.04 -13.56 2.59
CA ASP A 26 -2.30 -13.13 2.01
C ASP A 26 -2.64 -11.70 2.46
N ILE A 27 -3.22 -10.91 1.55
CA ILE A 27 -3.55 -9.51 1.84
C ILE A 27 -4.57 -9.38 2.97
N ALA A 28 -5.49 -10.34 3.10
CA ALA A 28 -6.49 -10.37 4.16
C ALA A 28 -5.84 -10.60 5.54
N ASP A 29 -4.80 -11.45 5.60
CA ASP A 29 -4.06 -11.70 6.83
C ASP A 29 -3.26 -10.46 7.24
N VAL A 30 -2.59 -9.80 6.29
CA VAL A 30 -1.87 -8.54 6.53
C VAL A 30 -2.80 -7.43 6.99
N GLU A 31 -4.00 -7.34 6.40
CA GLU A 31 -5.01 -6.36 6.82
C GLU A 31 -5.46 -6.62 8.26
N LEU A 32 -5.77 -7.87 8.58
CA LEU A 32 -6.24 -8.26 9.92
C LEU A 32 -5.16 -7.98 10.98
N GLU A 33 -3.92 -8.41 10.73
CA GLU A 33 -2.77 -8.18 11.60
C GLU A 33 -2.56 -6.67 11.82
N PHE A 34 -2.51 -5.89 10.73
CA PHE A 34 -2.31 -4.44 10.80
C PHE A 34 -3.38 -3.72 11.63
N LEU A 35 -4.65 -4.07 11.42
CA LEU A 35 -5.77 -3.46 12.16
C LEU A 35 -5.82 -3.89 13.63
N SER A 36 -5.21 -5.02 13.98
CA SER A 36 -5.14 -5.51 15.36
C SER A 36 -3.98 -4.92 16.15
N GLU A 37 -2.86 -4.62 15.50
CA GLU A 37 -1.64 -4.13 16.16
C GLU A 37 -1.50 -2.61 16.17
N GLN A 38 -2.00 -1.93 15.13
CA GLN A 38 -1.77 -0.49 14.96
C GLN A 38 -2.90 0.36 15.56
N ASP A 39 -2.52 1.51 16.12
CA ASP A 39 -3.49 2.53 16.51
C ASP A 39 -4.09 3.19 15.27
N THR A 40 -5.33 2.80 14.96
CA THR A 40 -6.09 3.32 13.83
C THR A 40 -6.96 4.53 14.19
N GLN A 41 -6.74 5.17 15.34
CA GLN A 41 -7.51 6.32 15.77
C GLN A 41 -7.43 7.48 14.75
N GLY A 42 -8.59 7.85 14.23
CA GLY A 42 -8.70 8.93 13.24
C GLY A 42 -8.25 8.52 11.84
N VAL A 43 -8.06 7.24 11.56
CA VAL A 43 -7.84 6.70 10.21
C VAL A 43 -9.19 6.50 9.50
N ASP A 44 -9.25 6.86 8.23
CA ASP A 44 -10.38 6.46 7.36
C ASP A 44 -10.20 4.99 6.95
N ILE A 45 -10.71 4.05 7.77
CA ILE A 45 -10.53 2.60 7.59
C ILE A 45 -11.06 2.11 6.24
N ALA A 46 -12.21 2.63 5.81
CA ALA A 46 -12.79 2.25 4.52
C ALA A 46 -11.84 2.61 3.38
N TYR A 47 -11.29 3.82 3.41
CA TYR A 47 -10.31 4.26 2.41
C TYR A 47 -8.97 3.51 2.52
N PHE A 48 -8.50 3.21 3.74
CA PHE A 48 -7.32 2.37 3.94
C PHE A 48 -7.48 0.99 3.29
N ARG A 49 -8.61 0.31 3.51
CA ARG A 49 -8.92 -1.00 2.91
C ARG A 49 -8.98 -0.94 1.40
N GLU A 50 -9.66 0.09 0.87
CA GLU A 50 -9.75 0.34 -0.57
C GLU A 50 -8.35 0.45 -1.20
N LEU A 51 -7.45 1.20 -0.56
CA LEU A 51 -6.07 1.36 -1.01
C LEU A 51 -5.27 0.06 -0.92
N LEU A 52 -5.29 -0.63 0.23
CA LEU A 52 -4.50 -1.83 0.46
C LEU A 52 -4.89 -2.97 -0.49
N VAL A 53 -6.18 -3.30 -0.51
CA VAL A 53 -6.72 -4.38 -1.36
C VAL A 53 -6.63 -4.00 -2.83
N GLY A 54 -6.94 -2.74 -3.15
CA GLY A 54 -6.87 -2.22 -4.51
C GLY A 54 -5.46 -2.31 -5.10
N VAL A 55 -4.44 -1.90 -4.34
CA VAL A 55 -3.03 -2.04 -4.74
C VAL A 55 -2.64 -3.50 -4.88
N ALA A 56 -2.99 -4.37 -3.92
CA ALA A 56 -2.61 -5.78 -3.97
C ALA A 56 -3.19 -6.50 -5.21
N ILE A 57 -4.47 -6.28 -5.51
CA ILE A 57 -5.14 -6.85 -6.70
C ILE A 57 -4.53 -6.33 -8.01
N ASN A 58 -4.15 -5.04 -8.04
CA ASN A 58 -3.64 -4.40 -9.24
C ASN A 58 -2.11 -4.42 -9.35
N ALA A 59 -1.38 -5.04 -8.43
CA ALA A 59 0.07 -4.87 -8.30
C ALA A 59 0.84 -5.14 -9.60
N ALA A 60 0.53 -6.24 -10.29
CA ALA A 60 1.17 -6.56 -11.57
C ALA A 60 0.87 -5.53 -12.68
N ARG A 61 -0.36 -4.99 -12.72
CA ARG A 61 -0.75 -3.94 -13.66
C ARG A 61 -0.05 -2.62 -13.34
N LEU A 62 0.05 -2.27 -12.06
CA LEU A 62 0.70 -1.06 -11.58
C LEU A 62 2.21 -1.11 -11.86
N ASP A 63 2.86 -2.24 -11.56
CA ASP A 63 4.28 -2.46 -11.82
C ASP A 63 4.60 -2.29 -13.31
N LYS A 64 3.83 -2.93 -14.19
CA LYS A 64 3.99 -2.79 -15.64
C LYS A 64 3.76 -1.35 -16.13
N ALA A 65 2.80 -0.64 -15.53
CA ALA A 65 2.56 0.75 -15.86
C ALA A 65 3.70 1.68 -15.39
N MET A 66 4.44 1.28 -14.36
CA MET A 66 5.54 2.03 -13.77
C MET A 66 6.84 1.89 -14.58
N GLU A 67 7.10 0.72 -15.17
CA GLU A 67 8.33 0.37 -15.92
C GLU A 67 8.85 1.49 -16.85
N PRO A 68 8.03 2.16 -17.69
CA PRO A 68 8.53 3.17 -18.63
C PRO A 68 9.07 4.44 -17.96
N TYR A 69 8.73 4.66 -16.69
CA TYR A 69 9.10 5.85 -15.92
C TYR A 69 10.28 5.60 -14.97
N LEU A 70 10.74 4.36 -14.86
CA LEU A 70 11.85 4.00 -14.00
C LEU A 70 13.18 4.16 -14.76
N SER A 71 14.16 4.79 -14.12
CA SER A 71 15.53 4.87 -14.64
C SER A 71 16.34 3.59 -14.41
N ARG A 72 15.75 2.60 -13.72
CA ARG A 72 16.35 1.34 -13.25
C ARG A 72 15.29 0.24 -13.25
N GLN A 73 15.69 -1.01 -13.04
CA GLN A 73 14.73 -2.12 -13.01
C GLN A 73 13.83 -2.04 -11.77
N LEU A 74 12.63 -2.61 -11.87
CA LEU A 74 11.63 -2.53 -10.80
C LEU A 74 12.07 -3.31 -9.56
N GLU A 75 12.87 -4.36 -9.75
CA GLU A 75 13.52 -5.18 -8.71
C GLU A 75 14.61 -4.42 -7.95
N GLU A 76 15.15 -3.35 -8.55
CA GLU A 76 16.18 -2.50 -7.94
C GLU A 76 15.58 -1.35 -7.11
N LEU A 77 14.25 -1.22 -7.08
CA LEU A 77 13.56 -0.26 -6.22
C LEU A 77 13.62 -0.68 -4.76
N GLY A 78 13.78 0.29 -3.86
CA GLY A 78 13.60 0.05 -2.44
C GLY A 78 12.13 -0.34 -2.15
N GLN A 79 11.90 -1.27 -1.22
CA GLN A 79 10.56 -1.77 -0.92
C GLN A 79 9.59 -0.66 -0.44
N VAL A 80 10.11 0.35 0.26
CA VAL A 80 9.34 1.55 0.66
C VAL A 80 8.98 2.40 -0.55
N GLU A 81 9.94 2.66 -1.45
CA GLU A 81 9.70 3.42 -2.69
C GLU A 81 8.66 2.72 -3.56
N LYS A 82 8.80 1.40 -3.72
CA LYS A 82 7.86 0.55 -4.45
C LYS A 82 6.46 0.59 -3.86
N ALA A 83 6.32 0.56 -2.53
CA ALA A 83 5.04 0.71 -1.85
C ALA A 83 4.39 2.08 -2.15
N ILE A 84 5.16 3.16 -2.06
CA ILE A 84 4.69 4.53 -2.31
C ILE A 84 4.27 4.70 -3.77
N LEU A 85 5.07 4.21 -4.73
CA LEU A 85 4.77 4.33 -6.15
C LEU A 85 3.53 3.51 -6.54
N ARG A 86 3.40 2.28 -6.04
CA ARG A 86 2.20 1.46 -6.23
C ARG A 86 0.95 2.15 -5.69
N LEU A 87 1.03 2.73 -4.49
CA LEU A 87 -0.06 3.48 -3.89
C LEU A 87 -0.41 4.75 -4.68
N ALA A 88 0.58 5.45 -5.22
CA ALA A 88 0.37 6.69 -5.97
C ALA A 88 -0.22 6.47 -7.37
N MET A 89 0.05 5.31 -7.98
CA MET A 89 -0.46 4.93 -9.31
C MET A 89 -1.82 4.25 -9.28
N PHE A 90 -2.28 3.81 -8.11
CA PHE A 90 -3.62 3.27 -7.88
C PHE A 90 -4.63 4.41 -7.74
#